data_AF-A0A351FRX5-F1
#
_entry.id   AF-A0A351FRX5-F1
#
_cell.length_a   1.000
_cell.length_b   1.000
_cell.length_c   1.000
_cell.angle_alpha   90.00
_cell.angle_beta   90.00
_cell.angle_gamma   90.00
#
_symmetry.space_group_name_H-M   'P 1'
#
loop_
_entity.id
_entity.type
_entity.pdbx_description
1 polymer ?
#
loop_
_entity_poly.entity_id
_entity_poly.type
_entity_poly.pdbx_seq_one_letter_code
_entity_poly.pdbx_strand_id
1 'polypeptide(L)'
;MASADMVAAEDRSPTQIVDAFVASLQQNDAIAEDDRQQALAAIRRLRQDERTRDSVITEGLRLAYPPFKDALKALGDERYPDALRVLDELANAEDRFLVAAAMLYRVRAYSMQQRHDEALGLLQDLAANYRNDTLQMPEIVYLTAVAEARLLQREEAIGTLKGFLQQYPEASRRLRDAAIAQLEKLQEIDFSLLDDVHDKMSFSLRQLTKQDSGPQTQRVQENVVALLTELISEIERKGGA
;
A
#
# COMPACT_ATOMS: atom_id res chain seq x y z
N MET A 1 -7.22 7.88 37.02
CA MET A 1 -6.87 6.45 36.86
C MET A 1 -6.12 6.32 35.55
N ALA A 2 -5.00 5.60 35.59
CA ALA A 2 -3.85 5.74 34.70
C ALA A 2 -4.05 5.29 33.25
N SER A 3 -3.26 5.91 32.36
CA SER A 3 -2.75 5.46 31.04
C SER A 3 -2.71 6.67 30.10
N ALA A 4 -1.64 7.01 29.38
CA ALA A 4 -0.29 6.50 29.35
C ALA A 4 0.53 7.62 28.70
N ASP A 5 1.69 7.96 29.28
CA ASP A 5 2.78 8.58 28.54
C ASP A 5 3.27 7.56 27.51
N MET A 6 2.56 7.46 26.38
CA MET A 6 3.16 6.94 25.15
C MET A 6 3.98 8.09 24.59
N VAL A 7 5.25 8.13 24.97
CA VAL A 7 6.26 8.89 24.24
C VAL A 7 6.15 8.42 22.78
N ALA A 8 5.58 9.26 21.91
CA ALA A 8 5.60 9.02 20.48
C ALA A 8 7.07 8.86 20.10
N ALA A 9 7.49 7.65 19.77
CA ALA A 9 8.87 7.41 19.36
C ALA A 9 9.16 8.36 18.19
N GLU A 10 10.18 9.21 18.37
CA GLU A 10 10.61 10.13 17.32
C GLU A 10 10.84 9.36 16.01
N ASP A 11 10.46 9.98 14.90
CA ASP A 11 10.74 9.45 13.57
C ASP A 11 12.24 9.27 13.38
N ARG A 12 12.63 8.04 13.04
CA ARG A 12 14.01 7.78 12.63
C ARG A 12 14.22 8.36 11.24
N SER A 13 15.34 9.06 11.07
CA SER A 13 15.83 9.41 9.73
C SER A 13 16.11 8.14 8.91
N PRO A 14 16.09 8.22 7.56
CA PRO A 14 16.40 7.08 6.69
C PRO A 14 17.73 6.38 7.05
N THR A 15 18.76 7.14 7.42
CA THR A 15 20.05 6.59 7.84
C THR A 15 19.92 5.78 9.14
N GLN A 16 19.20 6.31 10.14
CA GLN A 16 18.96 5.60 11.40
C GLN A 16 18.12 4.33 11.20
N ILE A 17 17.15 4.34 10.28
CA ILE A 17 16.37 3.14 9.92
C ILE A 17 17.30 2.07 9.33
N VAL A 18 18.18 2.44 8.39
CA VAL A 18 19.13 1.50 7.79
C VAL A 18 20.14 0.97 8.82
N ASP A 19 20.64 1.82 9.72
CA ASP A 19 21.57 1.37 10.77
C ASP A 19 20.88 0.41 11.76
N ALA A 20 19.62 0.68 12.12
CA ALA A 20 18.81 -0.23 12.91
C ALA A 20 18.54 -1.57 12.19
N PHE A 21 18.30 -1.53 10.87
CA PHE A 21 18.16 -2.74 10.06
C PHE A 21 19.44 -3.57 10.04
N VAL A 22 20.60 -2.94 9.85
CA VAL A 22 21.90 -3.62 9.91
C VAL A 22 22.12 -4.26 11.27
N ALA A 23 21.80 -3.56 12.36
CA ALA A 23 21.90 -4.11 13.71
C ALA A 23 20.96 -5.31 13.91
N SER A 24 19.73 -5.25 13.40
CA SER A 24 18.77 -6.37 13.43
C SER A 24 19.35 -7.61 12.77
N LEU A 25 19.91 -7.47 11.56
CA LEU A 25 20.54 -8.60 10.84
C LEU A 25 21.74 -9.18 11.60
N GLN A 26 22.55 -8.33 12.22
CA GLN A 26 23.75 -8.76 12.97
C GLN A 26 23.40 -9.53 14.25
N GLN A 27 22.29 -9.18 14.90
CA GLN A 27 21.86 -9.77 16.17
C GLN A 27 20.95 -10.99 15.98
N ASN A 28 20.49 -11.25 14.75
CA ASN A 28 19.58 -12.35 14.47
C ASN A 28 20.34 -13.65 14.17
N ASP A 29 20.48 -14.50 15.19
CA ASP A 29 21.14 -15.80 15.09
C ASP A 29 20.37 -16.83 14.24
N ALA A 30 19.10 -16.57 13.91
CA ALA A 30 18.32 -17.45 13.03
C ALA A 30 18.73 -17.35 11.55
N ILE A 31 19.45 -16.29 11.17
CA ILE A 31 19.98 -16.10 9.81
C ILE A 31 21.28 -16.89 9.66
N ALA A 32 21.41 -17.66 8.58
CA ALA A 32 22.64 -18.35 8.25
C ALA A 32 23.80 -17.36 8.04
N GLU A 33 25.01 -17.70 8.52
CA GLU A 33 26.14 -16.77 8.50
C GLU A 33 26.50 -16.30 7.09
N ASP A 34 26.47 -17.19 6.09
CA ASP A 34 26.74 -16.83 4.69
C ASP A 34 25.69 -15.83 4.15
N ASP A 35 24.40 -16.10 4.37
CA ASP A 35 23.29 -15.22 3.97
C ASP A 35 23.39 -13.84 4.64
N ARG A 36 23.72 -13.80 5.94
CA ARG A 36 23.96 -12.58 6.70
C ARG A 36 25.12 -11.79 6.13
N GLN A 37 26.26 -12.43 5.83
CA GLN A 37 27.42 -11.75 5.25
C GLN A 37 27.11 -11.18 3.86
N GLN A 38 26.42 -11.94 3.02
CA GLN A 38 25.99 -11.48 1.70
C GLN A 38 25.03 -10.29 1.79
N ALA A 39 24.03 -10.34 2.67
CA ALA A 39 23.09 -9.25 2.92
C ALA A 39 23.82 -7.98 3.38
N LEU A 40 24.71 -8.08 4.38
CA LEU A 40 25.47 -6.95 4.90
C LEU A 40 26.41 -6.35 3.85
N ALA A 41 27.04 -7.18 3.02
CA ALA A 41 27.88 -6.71 1.91
C ALA A 41 27.05 -5.95 0.86
N ALA A 42 25.88 -6.47 0.49
CA ALA A 42 24.97 -5.81 -0.45
C ALA A 42 24.46 -4.47 0.10
N ILE A 43 24.06 -4.41 1.37
CA ILE A 43 23.62 -3.18 2.04
C ILE A 43 24.72 -2.12 2.00
N ARG A 44 25.97 -2.46 2.33
CA ARG A 44 27.10 -1.51 2.27
C ARG A 44 27.28 -0.90 0.89
N ARG A 45 27.14 -1.71 -0.17
CA ARG A 45 27.22 -1.24 -1.56
C ARG A 45 26.04 -0.33 -1.91
N LEU A 46 24.81 -0.75 -1.60
CA LEU A 46 23.59 -0.01 -1.97
C LEU A 46 23.47 1.33 -1.23
N ARG A 47 23.96 1.42 0.02
CA ARG A 47 23.99 2.69 0.78
C ARG A 47 24.76 3.81 0.10
N GLN A 48 25.74 3.47 -0.74
CA GLN A 48 26.59 4.42 -1.47
C GLN A 48 25.92 4.99 -2.73
N ASP A 49 24.82 4.38 -3.19
CA ASP A 49 24.10 4.80 -4.38
C ASP A 49 22.73 5.38 -4.00
N GLU A 50 22.56 6.68 -4.21
CA GLU A 50 21.32 7.40 -3.90
C GLU A 50 20.11 6.84 -4.67
N ARG A 51 20.32 6.25 -5.86
CA ARG A 51 19.22 5.73 -6.68
C ARG A 51 18.64 4.42 -6.15
N THR A 52 19.41 3.69 -5.35
CA THR A 52 19.03 2.37 -4.83
C THR A 52 18.86 2.37 -3.31
N ARG A 53 18.96 3.54 -2.68
CA ARG A 53 18.83 3.68 -1.22
C ARG A 53 17.48 3.18 -0.71
N ASP A 54 16.39 3.42 -1.44
CA ASP A 54 15.04 3.00 -1.04
C ASP A 54 14.79 1.49 -1.11
N SER A 55 15.67 0.74 -1.81
CA SER A 55 15.58 -0.72 -1.93
C SER A 55 16.56 -1.46 -1.02
N VAL A 56 17.38 -0.75 -0.23
CA VAL A 56 18.40 -1.34 0.66
C VAL A 56 17.80 -2.40 1.59
N ILE A 57 16.66 -2.10 2.23
CA ILE A 57 16.01 -3.03 3.17
C ILE A 57 15.52 -4.27 2.42
N THR A 58 14.77 -4.08 1.34
CA THR A 58 14.23 -5.18 0.53
C THR A 58 15.34 -6.10 0.02
N GLU A 59 16.41 -5.56 -0.55
CA GLU A 59 17.51 -6.37 -1.08
C GLU A 59 18.29 -7.09 0.03
N GLY A 60 18.49 -6.44 1.18
CA GLY A 60 19.08 -7.08 2.36
C GLY A 60 18.24 -8.26 2.83
N LEU A 61 16.92 -8.06 2.98
CA LEU A 61 15.99 -9.11 3.40
C LEU A 61 15.94 -10.26 2.39
N ARG A 62 15.97 -9.97 1.09
CA ARG A 62 15.98 -10.98 0.02
C ARG A 62 17.20 -11.90 0.09
N LEU A 63 18.34 -11.39 0.55
CA LEU A 63 19.54 -12.19 0.73
C LEU A 63 19.55 -12.91 2.08
N ALA A 64 19.10 -12.26 3.14
CA ALA A 64 19.08 -12.83 4.49
C ALA A 64 18.00 -13.90 4.69
N TYR A 65 16.87 -13.83 3.97
CA TYR A 65 15.71 -14.69 4.16
C TYR A 65 15.31 -15.38 2.84
N PRO A 66 15.77 -16.61 2.57
CA PRO A 66 15.39 -17.36 1.37
C PRO A 66 13.87 -17.48 1.14
N PRO A 67 13.02 -17.71 2.16
CA PRO A 67 11.56 -17.73 1.96
C PRO A 67 11.01 -16.39 1.46
N PHE A 68 11.56 -15.27 1.92
CA PHE A 68 11.15 -13.94 1.45
C PHE A 68 11.51 -13.76 -0.03
N LYS A 69 12.72 -14.15 -0.44
CA LYS A 69 13.14 -14.15 -1.84
C LYS A 69 12.22 -14.99 -2.73
N ASP A 70 11.87 -16.19 -2.28
CA ASP A 70 10.99 -17.08 -3.02
C ASP A 70 9.57 -16.52 -3.15
N ALA A 71 9.07 -15.85 -2.10
CA ALA A 71 7.80 -15.13 -2.15
C ALA A 71 7.82 -13.97 -3.16
N LEU A 72 8.90 -13.17 -3.19
CA LEU A 72 9.06 -12.10 -4.19
C LEU A 72 9.10 -12.64 -5.61
N LYS A 73 9.79 -13.78 -5.81
CA LYS A 73 9.78 -14.47 -7.11
C LYS A 73 8.38 -14.93 -7.48
N ALA A 74 7.65 -15.54 -6.55
CA ALA A 74 6.26 -15.98 -6.79
C ALA A 74 5.33 -14.80 -7.13
N LEU A 75 5.51 -13.63 -6.50
CA LEU A 75 4.81 -12.40 -6.91
C LEU A 75 5.14 -11.98 -8.33
N GLY A 76 6.42 -12.00 -8.71
CA GLY A 76 6.87 -11.69 -10.08
C GLY A 76 6.34 -12.68 -11.12
N ASP A 77 6.14 -13.94 -10.73
CA ASP A 77 5.53 -15.00 -11.54
C ASP A 77 3.98 -14.96 -11.51
N GLU A 78 3.36 -13.94 -10.89
CA GLU A 78 1.90 -13.80 -10.67
C GLU A 78 1.24 -14.98 -9.93
N ARG A 79 2.02 -15.80 -9.22
CA ARG A 79 1.55 -16.88 -8.34
C ARG A 79 1.15 -16.32 -6.98
N TYR A 80 0.14 -15.47 -6.98
CA TYR A 80 -0.30 -14.75 -5.78
C TYR A 80 -0.68 -15.67 -4.60
N PRO A 81 -1.38 -16.81 -4.77
CA PRO A 81 -1.69 -17.69 -3.64
C PRO A 81 -0.43 -18.24 -2.96
N ASP A 82 0.56 -18.66 -3.75
CA ASP A 82 1.84 -19.19 -3.23
C ASP A 82 2.60 -18.10 -2.48
N ALA A 83 2.69 -16.90 -3.07
CA ALA A 83 3.37 -15.77 -2.48
C ALA A 83 2.70 -15.30 -1.18
N LEU A 84 1.38 -15.14 -1.18
CA LEU A 84 0.62 -14.68 -0.03
C LEU A 84 0.76 -15.63 1.15
N ARG A 85 0.72 -16.95 0.94
CA ARG A 85 0.93 -17.93 2.00
C ARG A 85 2.28 -17.72 2.72
N VAL A 86 3.36 -17.58 1.95
CA VAL A 86 4.70 -17.38 2.53
C VAL A 86 4.79 -16.00 3.21
N LEU A 87 4.23 -14.96 2.61
CA LEU A 87 4.26 -13.62 3.22
C LEU A 87 3.40 -13.52 4.48
N ASP A 88 2.29 -14.27 4.57
CA ASP A 88 1.48 -14.38 5.78
C ASP A 88 2.28 -15.02 6.93
N GLU A 89 3.05 -16.07 6.64
CA GLU A 89 3.95 -16.70 7.63
C GLU A 89 5.03 -15.70 8.09
N LEU A 90 5.68 -15.00 7.15
CA LEU A 90 6.74 -14.03 7.45
C LEU A 90 6.25 -12.78 8.19
N ALA A 91 4.98 -12.42 8.06
CA ALA A 91 4.38 -11.31 8.81
C ALA A 91 4.26 -11.58 10.32
N ASN A 92 4.56 -12.80 10.77
CA ASN A 92 4.59 -13.18 12.19
C ASN A 92 6.03 -13.43 12.71
N ALA A 93 7.05 -13.06 11.94
CA ALA A 93 8.45 -13.20 12.36
C ALA A 93 8.82 -12.23 13.50
N GLU A 94 9.89 -12.54 14.23
CA GLU A 94 10.43 -11.64 15.27
C GLU A 94 11.10 -10.39 14.68
N ASP A 95 11.71 -10.51 13.50
CA ASP A 95 12.36 -9.38 12.83
C ASP A 95 11.33 -8.40 12.24
N ARG A 96 11.23 -7.23 12.88
CA ARG A 96 10.26 -6.20 12.52
C ARG A 96 10.44 -5.64 11.10
N PHE A 97 11.67 -5.60 10.59
CA PHE A 97 11.93 -5.17 9.21
C PHE A 97 11.38 -6.19 8.21
N LEU A 98 11.52 -7.48 8.52
CA LEU A 98 10.95 -8.55 7.71
C LEU A 98 9.43 -8.53 7.74
N VAL A 99 8.83 -8.31 8.92
CA VAL A 99 7.37 -8.16 9.06
C VAL A 99 6.85 -6.99 8.22
N ALA A 100 7.46 -5.80 8.36
CA ALA A 100 7.05 -4.62 7.62
C ALA A 100 7.15 -4.84 6.09
N ALA A 101 8.25 -5.45 5.63
CA ALA A 101 8.41 -5.77 4.21
C ALA A 101 7.39 -6.81 3.74
N ALA A 102 7.17 -7.89 4.50
CA ALA A 102 6.21 -8.92 4.15
C ALA A 102 4.80 -8.35 4.03
N MET A 103 4.37 -7.52 4.99
CA MET A 103 3.09 -6.81 4.95
C MET A 103 2.96 -5.91 3.71
N LEU A 104 3.99 -5.12 3.38
CA LEU A 104 3.93 -4.25 2.22
C LEU A 104 3.84 -5.03 0.89
N TYR A 105 4.53 -6.17 0.78
CA TYR A 105 4.41 -7.02 -0.39
C TYR A 105 3.05 -7.74 -0.47
N ARG A 106 2.40 -8.04 0.67
CA ARG A 106 0.99 -8.48 0.69
C ARG A 106 0.06 -7.39 0.19
N VAL A 107 0.24 -6.14 0.64
CA VAL A 107 -0.53 -4.98 0.14
C VAL A 107 -0.40 -4.86 -1.37
N ARG A 108 0.81 -4.98 -1.93
CA ARG A 108 1.02 -4.93 -3.39
C ARG A 108 0.29 -6.08 -4.09
N ALA A 109 0.37 -7.29 -3.55
CA ALA A 109 -0.33 -8.46 -4.10
C ALA A 109 -1.86 -8.30 -4.05
N TYR A 110 -2.40 -7.77 -2.95
CA TYR A 110 -3.81 -7.46 -2.81
C TYR A 110 -4.24 -6.35 -3.77
N SER A 111 -3.42 -5.30 -3.94
CA SER A 111 -3.69 -4.21 -4.89
C SER A 111 -3.79 -4.72 -6.33
N MET A 112 -2.90 -5.64 -6.75
CA MET A 112 -2.96 -6.27 -8.07
C MET A 112 -4.22 -7.12 -8.27
N GLN A 113 -4.74 -7.72 -7.19
CA GLN A 113 -5.99 -8.49 -7.17
C GLN A 113 -7.22 -7.63 -6.86
N GLN A 114 -7.07 -6.30 -6.81
CA GLN A 114 -8.13 -5.33 -6.46
C GLN A 114 -8.78 -5.56 -5.07
N ARG A 115 -8.06 -6.20 -4.16
CA ARG A 115 -8.45 -6.50 -2.77
C ARG A 115 -8.12 -5.31 -1.85
N HIS A 116 -8.75 -4.17 -2.12
CA HIS A 116 -8.38 -2.87 -1.53
C HIS A 116 -8.74 -2.74 -0.05
N ASP A 117 -9.78 -3.41 0.41
CA ASP A 117 -10.17 -3.50 1.83
C ASP A 117 -9.13 -4.25 2.66
N GLU A 118 -8.65 -5.41 2.19
CA GLU A 118 -7.57 -6.11 2.89
C GLU A 118 -6.25 -5.33 2.84
N ALA A 119 -5.99 -4.64 1.72
CA ALA A 119 -4.82 -3.77 1.59
C ALA A 119 -4.87 -2.59 2.57
N LEU A 120 -6.02 -1.92 2.71
CA LEU A 120 -6.16 -0.72 3.55
C LEU A 120 -5.87 -1.03 5.02
N GLY A 121 -6.37 -2.15 5.55
CA GLY A 121 -6.10 -2.55 6.94
C GLY A 121 -4.60 -2.75 7.22
N LEU A 122 -3.89 -3.42 6.29
CA LEU A 122 -2.44 -3.61 6.42
C LEU A 122 -1.65 -2.30 6.28
N LEU A 123 -2.09 -1.39 5.41
CA LEU A 123 -1.47 -0.08 5.21
C LEU A 123 -1.57 0.81 6.45
N GLN A 124 -2.72 0.79 7.13
CA GLN A 124 -2.93 1.51 8.38
C GLN A 124 -2.04 0.95 9.50
N ASP A 125 -1.93 -0.38 9.59
CA ASP A 125 -1.07 -1.04 10.57
C ASP A 125 0.42 -0.76 10.32
N LEU A 126 0.86 -0.80 9.05
CA LEU A 126 2.21 -0.40 8.65
C LEU A 126 2.54 1.04 9.08
N ALA A 127 1.64 1.98 8.83
CA ALA A 127 1.83 3.39 9.16
C ALA A 127 1.88 3.64 10.67
N ALA A 128 1.04 2.94 11.45
CA ALA A 128 0.97 3.11 12.90
C ALA A 128 2.15 2.42 13.61
N ASN A 129 2.44 1.18 13.23
CA ASN A 129 3.27 0.29 14.03
C ASN A 129 4.65 0.01 13.44
N TYR A 130 4.90 0.28 12.15
CA TYR A 130 6.16 -0.11 11.47
C TYR A 130 6.85 1.04 10.73
N ARG A 131 6.46 2.28 11.00
CA ARG A 131 7.03 3.49 10.35
C ARG A 131 8.55 3.61 10.42
N ASN A 132 9.15 3.10 11.51
CA ASN A 132 10.59 3.13 11.79
C ASN A 132 11.32 1.86 11.32
N ASP A 133 10.61 0.94 10.68
CA ASP A 133 11.10 -0.37 10.22
C ASP A 133 11.03 -0.51 8.68
N THR A 134 10.84 0.60 7.96
CA THR A 134 10.77 0.64 6.49
C THR A 134 11.23 1.98 5.93
N LEU A 135 11.82 1.96 4.72
CA LEU A 135 12.08 3.18 3.94
C LEU A 135 10.92 3.53 2.99
N GLN A 136 9.89 2.68 2.91
CA GLN A 136 8.82 2.79 1.92
C GLN A 136 7.58 3.52 2.45
N MET A 137 7.73 4.34 3.49
CA MET A 137 6.64 5.14 4.05
C MET A 137 5.92 6.04 3.03
N PRO A 138 6.62 6.73 2.10
CA PRO A 138 5.93 7.48 1.06
C PRO A 138 5.01 6.59 0.20
N GLU A 139 5.47 5.39 -0.16
CA GLU A 139 4.66 4.44 -0.93
C GLU A 139 3.48 3.91 -0.13
N ILE A 140 3.67 3.60 1.16
CA ILE A 140 2.59 3.18 2.05
C ILE A 140 1.48 4.24 2.08
N VAL A 141 1.82 5.51 2.32
CA VAL A 141 0.82 6.58 2.37
C VAL A 141 0.12 6.79 1.02
N TYR A 142 0.87 6.73 -0.08
CA TYR A 142 0.27 6.79 -1.41
C TYR A 142 -0.71 5.62 -1.67
N LEU A 143 -0.31 4.39 -1.33
CA LEU A 143 -1.15 3.21 -1.49
C LEU A 143 -2.39 3.25 -0.59
N THR A 144 -2.31 3.88 0.60
CA THR A 144 -3.46 4.15 1.47
C THR A 144 -4.50 4.98 0.73
N ALA A 145 -4.08 6.11 0.15
CA ALA A 145 -4.99 6.95 -0.62
C ALA A 145 -5.60 6.24 -1.83
N VAL A 146 -4.81 5.40 -2.51
CA VAL A 146 -5.31 4.60 -3.63
C VAL A 146 -6.38 3.61 -3.15
N ALA A 147 -6.15 2.93 -2.02
CA ALA A 147 -7.12 2.00 -1.46
C ALA A 147 -8.41 2.72 -1.01
N GLU A 148 -8.29 3.86 -0.30
CA GLU A 148 -9.41 4.72 0.10
C GLU A 148 -10.25 5.14 -1.12
N ALA A 149 -9.61 5.63 -2.18
CA ALA A 149 -10.29 6.01 -3.41
C ALA A 149 -11.06 4.84 -4.04
N ARG A 150 -10.46 3.64 -4.07
CA ARG A 150 -11.09 2.42 -4.61
C ARG A 150 -12.22 1.88 -3.74
N LEU A 151 -12.29 2.29 -2.48
CA LEU A 151 -13.36 1.98 -1.54
C LEU A 151 -14.42 3.09 -1.48
N LEU A 152 -14.37 4.05 -2.41
CA LEU A 152 -15.28 5.21 -2.48
C LEU A 152 -15.19 6.14 -1.25
N GLN A 153 -14.07 6.11 -0.54
CA GLN A 153 -13.74 7.00 0.59
C GLN A 153 -13.03 8.25 0.06
N ARG A 154 -13.78 9.07 -0.68
CA ARG A 154 -13.23 10.18 -1.47
C ARG A 154 -12.58 11.26 -0.60
N GLU A 155 -13.21 11.64 0.50
CA GLU A 155 -12.72 12.72 1.36
C GLU A 155 -11.43 12.32 2.07
N GLU A 156 -11.38 11.07 2.56
CA GLU A 156 -10.21 10.45 3.15
C GLU A 156 -9.06 10.40 2.15
N ALA A 157 -9.31 9.88 0.93
CA ALA A 157 -8.29 9.80 -0.12
C ALA A 157 -7.71 11.17 -0.48
N ILE A 158 -8.55 12.21 -0.58
CA ILE A 158 -8.11 13.59 -0.82
C ILE A 158 -7.25 14.11 0.33
N GLY A 159 -7.66 13.87 1.58
CA GLY A 159 -6.90 14.24 2.76
C GLY A 159 -5.53 13.57 2.80
N THR A 160 -5.49 12.26 2.55
CA THR A 160 -4.27 11.46 2.52
C THR A 160 -3.32 11.91 1.41
N LEU A 161 -3.80 12.18 0.19
CA LEU A 161 -2.94 12.66 -0.91
C LEU A 161 -2.37 14.06 -0.66
N LYS A 162 -3.16 14.97 -0.10
CA LYS A 162 -2.67 16.30 0.30
C LYS A 162 -1.60 16.19 1.38
N GLY A 163 -1.83 15.35 2.39
CA GLY A 163 -0.85 15.05 3.43
C GLY A 163 0.43 14.46 2.84
N PHE A 164 0.32 13.50 1.93
CA PHE A 164 1.46 12.88 1.23
C PHE A 164 2.34 13.92 0.52
N LEU A 165 1.74 14.80 -0.28
CA LEU A 165 2.48 15.82 -1.03
C LEU A 165 3.17 16.86 -0.13
N GLN A 166 2.65 17.08 1.08
CA GLN A 166 3.26 17.98 2.08
C GLN A 166 4.35 17.29 2.90
N GLN A 167 4.12 16.05 3.34
CA GLN A 167 5.01 15.32 4.25
C GLN A 167 6.19 14.67 3.53
N TYR A 168 6.03 14.31 2.25
CA TYR A 168 7.07 13.65 1.46
C TYR A 168 7.41 14.44 0.20
N PRO A 169 7.87 15.70 0.32
CA PRO A 169 8.24 16.51 -0.84
C PRO A 169 9.40 15.88 -1.62
N GLU A 170 10.25 15.09 -0.96
CA GLU A 170 11.39 14.39 -1.56
C GLU A 170 11.05 12.98 -2.11
N ALA A 171 9.79 12.55 -2.06
CA ALA A 171 9.40 11.28 -2.66
C ALA A 171 9.72 11.24 -4.16
N SER A 172 9.93 10.03 -4.71
CA SER A 172 10.26 9.87 -6.12
C SER A 172 9.29 10.63 -7.03
N ARG A 173 9.81 11.27 -8.09
CA ARG A 173 8.99 12.06 -9.02
C ARG A 173 7.79 11.26 -9.56
N ARG A 174 8.02 10.00 -9.93
CA ARG A 174 6.95 9.09 -10.39
C ARG A 174 5.81 8.99 -9.39
N LEU A 175 6.12 8.86 -8.09
CA LEU A 175 5.11 8.72 -7.04
C LEU A 175 4.37 10.04 -6.80
N ARG A 176 5.08 11.17 -6.80
CA ARG A 176 4.46 12.50 -6.66
C ARG A 176 3.55 12.84 -7.83
N ASP A 177 4.01 12.61 -9.06
CA ASP A 177 3.22 12.87 -10.27
C ASP A 177 1.96 11.99 -10.28
N ALA A 178 2.06 10.73 -9.86
CA ALA A 178 0.90 9.84 -9.71
C ALA A 178 -0.08 10.30 -8.60
N ALA A 179 0.44 10.82 -7.49
CA ALA A 179 -0.38 11.37 -6.40
C ALA A 179 -1.12 12.65 -6.83
N ILE A 180 -0.45 13.53 -7.59
CA ILE A 180 -1.06 14.75 -8.15
C ILE A 180 -2.19 14.37 -9.11
N ALA A 181 -1.92 13.50 -10.08
CA ALA A 181 -2.94 13.08 -11.05
C ALA A 181 -4.16 12.41 -10.37
N GLN A 182 -3.92 11.58 -9.35
CA GLN A 182 -5.00 10.97 -8.58
C GLN A 182 -5.79 12.02 -7.77
N LEU A 183 -5.11 13.00 -7.18
CA LEU A 183 -5.74 14.08 -6.43
C LEU A 183 -6.59 14.97 -7.35
N GLU A 184 -6.07 15.35 -8.51
CA GLU A 184 -6.79 16.11 -9.53
C GLU A 184 -8.06 15.37 -9.96
N LYS A 185 -7.93 14.09 -10.34
CA LYS A 185 -9.08 13.23 -10.67
C LYS A 185 -10.11 13.20 -9.53
N LEU A 186 -9.67 13.05 -8.28
CA LEU A 186 -10.57 13.02 -7.15
C LEU A 186 -11.20 14.38 -6.87
N GLN A 187 -10.57 15.51 -7.23
CA GLN A 187 -11.08 16.86 -6.97
C GLN A 187 -11.92 17.44 -8.12
N GLU A 188 -11.87 16.83 -9.31
CA GLU A 188 -12.72 17.23 -10.42
C GLU A 188 -14.19 17.26 -9.99
N ILE A 189 -14.77 18.46 -10.10
CA ILE A 189 -16.17 18.75 -9.77
C ILE A 189 -17.08 18.21 -10.89
N ASP A 190 -16.58 18.21 -12.12
CA ASP A 190 -17.22 17.66 -13.32
C ASP A 190 -16.85 16.17 -13.51
N PHE A 191 -16.80 15.41 -12.42
CA PHE A 191 -16.68 13.96 -12.52
C PHE A 191 -17.86 13.49 -13.38
N SER A 192 -17.58 12.94 -14.56
CA SER A 192 -18.67 12.62 -15.47
C SER A 192 -19.58 11.61 -14.79
N LEU A 193 -20.89 11.80 -14.92
CA LEU A 193 -21.89 10.92 -14.32
C LEU A 193 -21.63 9.45 -14.68
N LEU A 194 -21.01 9.22 -15.85
CA LEU A 194 -20.56 7.92 -16.33
C LEU A 194 -19.34 7.36 -15.58
N ASP A 195 -18.33 8.19 -15.28
CA ASP A 195 -17.16 7.78 -14.50
C ASP A 195 -17.56 7.39 -13.06
N ASP A 196 -18.49 8.14 -12.44
CA ASP A 196 -18.97 7.81 -11.10
C ASP A 196 -19.74 6.48 -11.10
N VAL A 197 -20.60 6.28 -12.11
CA VAL A 197 -21.27 4.99 -12.34
C VAL A 197 -20.26 3.87 -12.50
N HIS A 198 -19.22 4.06 -13.32
CA HIS A 198 -18.19 3.05 -13.56
C HIS A 198 -17.45 2.66 -12.27
N ASP A 199 -17.03 3.63 -11.47
CA ASP A 199 -16.29 3.37 -10.24
C ASP A 199 -17.18 2.68 -9.18
N LYS A 200 -18.44 3.08 -9.05
CA LYS A 200 -19.44 2.44 -8.17
C LYS A 200 -19.81 1.02 -8.63
N MET A 201 -19.95 0.80 -9.93
CA MET A 201 -20.18 -0.54 -10.50
C MET A 201 -18.97 -1.45 -10.26
N SER A 202 -17.76 -0.94 -10.46
CA SER A 202 -16.52 -1.67 -10.19
C SER A 202 -16.42 -2.04 -8.71
N PHE A 203 -16.78 -1.12 -7.80
CA PHE A 203 -16.91 -1.42 -6.37
C PHE A 203 -17.91 -2.54 -6.11
N SER A 204 -19.11 -2.43 -6.65
CA SER A 204 -20.18 -3.41 -6.44
C SER A 204 -19.80 -4.80 -6.94
N LEU A 205 -19.16 -4.89 -8.11
CA LEU A 205 -18.67 -6.16 -8.67
C LEU A 205 -17.65 -6.84 -7.72
N ARG A 206 -16.74 -6.07 -7.14
CA ARG A 206 -15.76 -6.60 -6.18
C ARG A 206 -16.43 -7.15 -4.93
N GLN A 207 -17.39 -6.42 -4.37
CA GLN A 207 -18.13 -6.86 -3.17
C GLN A 207 -18.95 -8.13 -3.45
N LEU A 208 -19.66 -8.18 -4.58
CA LEU A 208 -20.43 -9.36 -4.97
C LEU A 208 -19.57 -10.59 -5.25
N THR A 209 -18.36 -10.41 -5.79
CA THR A 209 -17.39 -11.51 -5.96
C THR A 209 -16.99 -12.12 -4.62
N LYS A 210 -16.97 -11.30 -3.55
CA LYS A 210 -16.76 -11.73 -2.16
C LYS A 210 -18.04 -12.24 -1.48
N GLN A 211 -19.16 -12.33 -2.22
CA GLN A 211 -20.49 -12.62 -1.70
C GLN A 211 -20.98 -11.59 -0.66
N ASP A 212 -20.37 -10.40 -0.63
CA ASP A 212 -20.80 -9.29 0.21
C ASP A 212 -21.88 -8.48 -0.51
N SER A 213 -23.12 -8.77 -0.14
CA SER A 213 -24.33 -8.03 -0.56
C SER A 213 -24.91 -7.20 0.58
N GLY A 214 -24.08 -6.78 1.54
CA GLY A 214 -24.50 -6.02 2.71
C GLY A 214 -25.07 -4.63 2.38
N PRO A 215 -25.52 -3.89 3.41
CA PRO A 215 -26.22 -2.61 3.23
C PRO A 215 -25.42 -1.56 2.47
N GLN A 216 -24.09 -1.54 2.60
CA GLN A 216 -23.24 -0.60 1.85
C GLN A 216 -23.26 -0.92 0.35
N THR A 217 -23.06 -2.19 -0.02
CA THR A 217 -23.12 -2.65 -1.42
C THR A 217 -24.48 -2.34 -2.04
N GLN A 218 -25.57 -2.63 -1.33
CA GLN A 218 -26.93 -2.33 -1.80
C GLN A 218 -27.15 -0.84 -2.06
N ARG A 219 -26.75 0.03 -1.12
CA ARG A 219 -26.85 1.50 -1.30
C ARG A 219 -26.04 2.00 -2.50
N VAL A 220 -24.84 1.45 -2.73
CA VAL A 220 -24.03 1.81 -3.89
C VAL A 220 -24.72 1.38 -5.19
N GLN A 221 -25.32 0.19 -5.22
CA GLN A 221 -26.09 -0.30 -6.38
C GLN A 221 -27.33 0.55 -6.66
N GLU A 222 -28.09 0.91 -5.63
CA GLU A 222 -29.24 1.83 -5.75
C GLU A 222 -28.82 3.18 -6.32
N ASN A 223 -27.69 3.70 -5.86
CA ASN A 223 -27.13 4.95 -6.35
C ASN A 223 -26.72 4.83 -7.83
N VAL A 224 -26.08 3.72 -8.24
CA VAL A 224 -25.78 3.44 -9.66
C VAL A 224 -27.06 3.46 -10.51
N VAL A 225 -28.14 2.83 -10.06
CA VAL A 225 -29.42 2.82 -10.80
C VAL A 225 -29.98 4.23 -10.94
N ALA A 226 -29.91 5.05 -9.88
CA ALA A 226 -30.36 6.44 -9.92
C ALA A 226 -29.57 7.27 -10.93
N LEU A 227 -28.23 7.19 -10.90
CA LEU A 227 -27.35 7.93 -11.83
C LEU A 227 -27.52 7.48 -13.28
N LEU A 228 -27.69 6.17 -13.53
CA LEU A 228 -28.00 5.65 -14.86
C LEU A 228 -29.35 6.16 -15.38
N THR A 229 -30.36 6.25 -14.51
CA THR A 229 -31.68 6.78 -14.86
C THR A 229 -31.59 8.25 -15.26
N GLU A 230 -30.77 9.04 -14.54
CA GLU A 230 -30.49 10.43 -14.87
C GLU A 230 -29.77 10.56 -16.22
N LEU A 231 -28.70 9.78 -16.45
CA LEU A 231 -27.99 9.73 -17.73
C LEU A 231 -28.92 9.44 -18.92
N ILE A 232 -29.77 8.42 -18.79
CA ILE A 232 -30.74 8.05 -19.84
C ILE A 232 -31.68 9.23 -20.09
N SER A 233 -32.22 9.84 -19.03
CA SER A 233 -33.14 10.98 -19.13
C SER A 233 -32.50 12.20 -19.79
N GLU A 234 -31.20 12.44 -19.58
CA GLU A 234 -30.47 13.52 -20.26
C GLU A 234 -30.24 13.22 -21.74
N ILE A 235 -29.87 11.99 -22.08
CA ILE A 235 -29.64 11.56 -23.46
C ILE A 235 -30.95 11.60 -24.25
N GLU A 236 -32.05 11.13 -23.69
CA GLU A 236 -33.39 11.19 -24.31
C GLU A 236 -33.83 12.64 -24.57
N ARG A 237 -33.57 13.55 -23.63
CA ARG A 237 -33.83 14.99 -23.80
C ARG A 237 -32.99 15.62 -24.90
N LYS A 238 -31.74 15.17 -25.10
CA LYS A 238 -30.83 15.69 -26.13
C LYS A 238 -31.02 15.04 -27.51
N GLY A 239 -31.47 13.78 -27.56
CA GLY A 239 -31.70 13.02 -28.79
C GLY A 239 -33.12 13.11 -29.35
N GLY A 240 -34.08 13.63 -28.58
CA GLY A 240 -35.46 13.89 -29.01
C GLY A 240 -35.70 15.24 -29.70
N ALA A 241 -34.64 15.92 -30.16
CA ALA A 241 -34.68 17.18 -30.91
C ALA A 241 -34.36 16.96 -32.40
#